data_AF-A0A2D5W4C4-F1
#
_entry.id   AF-A0A2D5W4C4-F1
#
_cell.length_a   1.000
_cell.length_b   1.000
_cell.length_c   1.000
_cell.angle_alpha   90.00
_cell.angle_beta   90.00
_cell.angle_gamma   90.00
#
_symmetry.space_group_name_H-M   'P 1'
#
loop_
_entity.id
_entity.type
_entity.pdbx_description
1 polymer ?
#
loop_
_entity_poly.entity_id
_entity_poly.type
_entity_poly.pdbx_seq_one_letter_code
_entity_poly.pdbx_strand_id
1 'polypeptide(L)'
;MKSKRKRFHWLKGPSPLPSVLLLLVCLCGQFAGSVFLQAAEELDIDRYRQGERVPIHLGGFESTTLGALKFDLEIQGFESATKEEAVLSLTGSQRGNEVRVRLADAQGGASVFYRGYAGTAGRDQAHTIADDVVQAVFGNPGISKTMIAFRGKTAGVWEIYVSDYDGYDASQVTRDRSHVAAPTWIPGNLGLYYTSYKVGSPNIVSHDLRSGSRKRITRNSGLNTSAALSPDGARIAMILSKSGSPDLYVARKDGSGEIRLTRSKEEEACPTWSQDGQKLCFTSSARGGVRLYTIAASGGTPKRLSTGSVSGMITEPDWSPDGKWIAFTSMTGGVGYICVVPAAGGQAEVLTQGEDPCWAPNSRNLVFMREKKGRKTLSLLDVPTKHVKDVFQTAAEQSQPSWAR
;
A
#
# COMPACT_ATOMS: atom_id res chain seq x y z
N MET A 1 -5.85 -49.83 60.39
CA MET A 1 -5.43 -48.92 61.49
C MET A 1 -6.11 -47.57 61.31
N LYS A 2 -6.89 -47.16 62.33
CA LYS A 2 -7.41 -45.84 62.77
C LYS A 2 -7.41 -44.63 61.80
N SER A 3 -8.36 -43.67 61.79
CA SER A 3 -9.74 -43.50 62.25
C SER A 3 -10.20 -42.04 61.97
N LYS A 4 -11.47 -41.82 61.58
CA LYS A 4 -12.44 -40.79 62.06
C LYS A 4 -12.18 -39.27 61.77
N ARG A 5 -13.08 -38.55 61.06
CA ARG A 5 -14.33 -37.83 61.50
C ARG A 5 -14.02 -36.54 62.33
N LYS A 6 -14.50 -35.30 62.08
CA LYS A 6 -15.88 -34.69 62.09
C LYS A 6 -15.71 -33.15 61.83
N ARG A 7 -16.51 -32.44 60.99
CA ARG A 7 -17.77 -31.66 61.24
C ARG A 7 -17.84 -30.77 62.51
N PHE A 8 -18.23 -29.49 62.37
CA PHE A 8 -19.32 -28.71 63.04
C PHE A 8 -19.23 -27.22 62.59
N HIS A 9 -20.15 -26.61 61.82
CA HIS A 9 -21.47 -25.99 62.14
C HIS A 9 -21.42 -24.78 63.09
N TRP A 10 -21.97 -23.62 62.67
CA TRP A 10 -23.11 -22.92 63.29
C TRP A 10 -23.81 -21.95 62.31
N LEU A 11 -25.14 -21.98 62.38
CA LEU A 11 -26.14 -21.14 61.69
C LEU A 11 -26.26 -19.74 62.31
N LYS A 12 -26.79 -18.78 61.56
CA LYS A 12 -27.99 -17.96 61.91
C LYS A 12 -28.32 -16.96 60.79
N GLY A 13 -29.53 -17.03 60.24
CA GLY A 13 -30.22 -15.87 59.62
C GLY A 13 -30.73 -14.90 60.71
N PRO A 14 -31.51 -13.85 60.41
CA PRO A 14 -32.39 -13.66 59.25
C PRO A 14 -32.30 -12.26 58.55
N SER A 15 -33.03 -12.10 57.44
CA SER A 15 -33.39 -10.84 56.76
C SER A 15 -34.38 -9.98 57.59
N PRO A 16 -34.41 -8.64 57.42
CA PRO A 16 -35.34 -8.00 56.47
C PRO A 16 -34.85 -6.69 55.78
N LEU A 17 -35.57 -6.25 54.74
CA LEU A 17 -35.57 -4.93 54.05
C LEU A 17 -36.27 -3.83 54.93
N PRO A 18 -36.53 -2.56 54.50
CA PRO A 18 -35.91 -1.60 53.55
C PRO A 18 -35.71 -0.16 54.17
N SER A 19 -35.12 0.83 53.45
CA SER A 19 -35.28 2.33 53.59
C SER A 19 -34.29 3.01 52.60
N VAL A 20 -34.62 3.75 51.52
CA VAL A 20 -35.38 5.01 51.30
C VAL A 20 -34.81 6.25 51.98
N LEU A 21 -34.16 7.09 51.13
CA LEU A 21 -34.19 8.57 51.03
C LEU A 21 -33.93 9.43 52.28
N LEU A 22 -32.90 10.30 52.19
CA LEU A 22 -32.97 11.63 52.81
C LEU A 22 -32.30 12.68 51.91
N LEU A 23 -33.09 13.70 51.57
CA LEU A 23 -32.68 14.96 50.97
C LEU A 23 -31.75 15.73 51.92
N LEU A 24 -30.79 16.46 51.36
CA LEU A 24 -30.33 17.72 51.93
C LEU A 24 -30.44 18.80 50.85
N VAL A 25 -31.44 19.65 51.02
CA VAL A 25 -31.57 20.95 50.38
C VAL A 25 -30.67 21.91 51.14
N CYS A 26 -29.69 22.51 50.46
CA CYS A 26 -29.12 23.80 50.85
C CYS A 26 -29.49 24.82 49.77
N LEU A 27 -30.25 25.83 50.19
CA LEU A 27 -30.70 26.95 49.37
C LEU A 27 -29.82 28.18 49.66
N CYS A 28 -29.53 28.92 48.58
CA CYS A 28 -29.04 30.30 48.51
C CYS A 28 -27.55 30.59 48.74
N GLY A 29 -26.87 30.82 47.62
CA GLY A 29 -25.69 31.66 47.49
C GLY A 29 -25.47 31.98 46.01
N GLN A 30 -26.09 33.06 45.53
CA GLN A 30 -25.90 33.60 44.18
C GLN A 30 -24.42 33.88 43.93
N PHE A 31 -23.81 33.24 42.93
CA PHE A 31 -22.87 33.89 42.03
C PHE A 31 -22.86 33.13 40.70
N ALA A 32 -23.05 33.90 39.63
CA ALA A 32 -23.14 33.44 38.26
C ALA A 32 -21.85 32.72 37.82
N GLY A 33 -22.02 31.61 37.11
CA GLY A 33 -20.92 30.86 36.54
C GLY A 33 -21.44 29.57 35.90
N SER A 34 -22.26 29.70 34.87
CA SER A 34 -22.64 28.58 34.00
C SER A 34 -21.37 28.05 33.34
N VAL A 35 -20.69 27.08 33.95
CA VAL A 35 -19.69 26.27 33.24
C VAL A 35 -20.48 25.33 32.35
N PHE A 36 -20.77 25.79 31.13
CA PHE A 36 -21.12 24.88 30.05
C PHE A 36 -19.91 23.99 29.79
N LEU A 37 -19.95 22.76 30.31
CA LEU A 37 -19.18 21.66 29.74
C LEU A 37 -19.80 21.36 28.38
N GLN A 38 -19.40 22.13 27.38
CA GLN A 38 -19.65 21.78 25.99
C GLN A 38 -18.81 20.54 25.73
N ALA A 39 -19.45 19.37 25.65
CA ALA A 39 -18.81 18.20 25.09
C ALA A 39 -18.30 18.65 23.70
N ALA A 40 -16.99 18.57 23.48
CA ALA A 40 -16.44 18.78 22.15
C ALA A 40 -17.14 17.76 21.25
N GLU A 41 -17.94 18.23 20.29
CA GLU A 41 -18.43 17.38 19.21
C GLU A 41 -17.21 16.67 18.62
N GLU A 42 -17.18 15.36 18.78
CA GLU A 42 -16.16 14.52 18.18
C GLU A 42 -16.37 14.64 16.67
N LEU A 43 -15.33 15.02 15.93
CA LEU A 43 -15.39 15.12 14.47
C LEU A 43 -15.83 13.76 13.91
N ASP A 44 -17.00 13.72 13.27
CA ASP A 44 -17.50 12.53 12.59
C ASP A 44 -16.75 12.34 11.26
N ILE A 45 -15.57 11.76 11.37
CA ILE A 45 -14.69 11.46 10.23
C ILE A 45 -15.23 10.28 9.41
N ASP A 46 -16.13 9.45 9.95
CA ASP A 46 -16.69 8.29 9.27
C ASP A 46 -17.59 8.69 8.08
N ARG A 47 -18.13 9.92 8.08
CA ARG A 47 -18.89 10.49 6.96
C ARG A 47 -18.12 10.47 5.62
N TYR A 48 -16.79 10.55 5.65
CA TYR A 48 -15.97 10.66 4.44
C TYR A 48 -15.36 9.33 3.98
N ARG A 49 -15.76 8.20 4.57
CA ARG A 49 -15.23 6.87 4.18
C ARG A 49 -15.93 6.24 2.96
N GLN A 50 -16.95 6.88 2.39
CA GLN A 50 -17.78 6.32 1.31
C GLN A 50 -17.24 6.54 -0.12
N GLY A 51 -15.93 6.69 -0.28
CA GLY A 51 -15.31 6.86 -1.62
C GLY A 51 -15.33 8.29 -2.15
N GLU A 52 -15.72 9.28 -1.34
CA GLU A 52 -15.55 10.70 -1.65
C GLU A 52 -14.24 11.24 -1.07
N ARG A 53 -13.70 12.30 -1.70
CA ARG A 53 -12.52 12.98 -1.18
C ARG A 53 -12.92 13.98 -0.09
N VAL A 54 -12.09 14.14 0.93
CA VAL A 54 -12.30 15.06 2.05
C VAL A 54 -11.90 16.49 1.67
N PRO A 55 -12.82 17.47 1.62
CA PRO A 55 -12.47 18.87 1.37
C PRO A 55 -11.59 19.44 2.49
N ILE A 56 -10.37 19.85 2.17
CA ILE A 56 -9.41 20.38 3.14
C ILE A 56 -8.88 21.74 2.70
N HIS A 57 -8.96 22.71 3.59
CA HIS A 57 -8.33 24.02 3.42
C HIS A 57 -6.88 23.95 3.91
N LEU A 58 -5.94 24.48 3.12
CA LEU A 58 -4.52 24.55 3.43
C LEU A 58 -4.07 26.01 3.51
N GLY A 59 -3.52 26.44 4.66
CA GLY A 59 -3.07 27.83 4.84
C GLY A 59 -1.84 27.98 5.73
N GLY A 60 -1.09 29.06 5.56
CA GLY A 60 0.05 29.40 6.45
C GLY A 60 1.33 28.56 6.26
N PHE A 61 1.43 27.84 5.14
CA PHE A 61 2.64 27.11 4.74
C PHE A 61 3.46 27.92 3.73
N GLU A 62 4.78 27.75 3.75
CA GLU A 62 5.64 28.24 2.67
C GLU A 62 5.30 27.54 1.34
N SER A 63 5.54 28.21 0.21
CA SER A 63 5.11 27.74 -1.11
C SER A 63 5.68 26.36 -1.50
N THR A 64 6.93 26.08 -1.11
CA THR A 64 7.61 24.80 -1.36
C THR A 64 6.98 23.65 -0.57
N THR A 65 6.68 23.85 0.72
CA THR A 65 5.95 22.89 1.56
C THR A 65 4.51 22.71 1.06
N LEU A 66 3.82 23.81 0.73
CA LEU A 66 2.42 23.79 0.33
C LEU A 66 2.17 22.95 -0.92
N GLY A 67 3.04 23.07 -1.94
CA GLY A 67 2.91 22.31 -3.18
C GLY A 67 3.01 20.80 -2.96
N ALA A 68 4.00 20.36 -2.19
CA ALA A 68 4.18 18.95 -1.83
C ALA A 68 3.03 18.46 -0.93
N LEU A 69 2.67 19.22 0.10
CA LEU A 69 1.60 18.86 1.03
C LEU A 69 0.26 18.71 0.31
N LYS A 70 -0.05 19.61 -0.62
CA LYS A 70 -1.21 19.49 -1.50
C LYS A 70 -1.15 18.23 -2.35
N PHE A 71 0.01 17.91 -2.93
CA PHE A 71 0.18 16.70 -3.71
C PHE A 71 -0.14 15.45 -2.88
N ASP A 72 0.47 15.36 -1.70
CA ASP A 72 0.41 14.26 -0.77
C ASP A 72 -0.99 13.97 -0.25
N LEU A 73 -1.71 15.02 0.16
CA LEU A 73 -3.06 14.88 0.70
C LEU A 73 -4.03 14.50 -0.42
N GLU A 74 -3.94 15.13 -1.59
CA GLU A 74 -4.89 14.87 -2.68
C GLU A 74 -4.83 13.43 -3.18
N ILE A 75 -3.63 12.82 -3.25
CA ILE A 75 -3.52 11.41 -3.64
C ILE A 75 -3.93 10.45 -2.51
N GLN A 76 -4.10 10.94 -1.28
CA GLN A 76 -4.48 10.12 -0.13
C GLN A 76 -5.92 10.36 0.32
N GLY A 77 -6.79 10.83 -0.58
CA GLY A 77 -8.23 10.93 -0.35
C GLY A 77 -8.71 12.30 0.11
N PHE A 78 -7.89 13.34 0.00
CA PHE A 78 -8.32 14.72 0.24
C PHE A 78 -8.55 15.49 -1.07
N GLU A 79 -9.21 16.64 -0.98
CA GLU A 79 -9.36 17.59 -2.08
C GLU A 79 -9.15 19.00 -1.54
N SER A 80 -8.30 19.80 -2.20
CA SER A 80 -8.08 21.18 -1.79
C SER A 80 -9.35 22.00 -1.95
N ALA A 81 -9.76 22.71 -0.91
CA ALA A 81 -10.97 23.52 -0.88
C ALA A 81 -10.69 24.93 -0.33
N THR A 82 -11.59 25.87 -0.63
CA THR A 82 -11.61 27.17 0.07
C THR A 82 -11.97 26.96 1.54
N LYS A 83 -11.75 27.97 2.39
CA LYS A 83 -12.04 27.85 3.83
C LYS A 83 -13.53 27.63 4.09
N GLU A 84 -14.37 28.20 3.24
CA GLU A 84 -15.83 28.15 3.32
C GLU A 84 -16.39 26.77 2.89
N GLU A 85 -15.72 26.11 1.94
CA GLU A 85 -16.12 24.80 1.42
C GLU A 85 -15.47 23.62 2.15
N ALA A 86 -14.34 23.87 2.82
CA ALA A 86 -13.59 22.84 3.52
C ALA A 86 -14.34 22.32 4.75
N VAL A 87 -14.11 21.05 5.08
CA VAL A 87 -14.61 20.42 6.31
C VAL A 87 -13.49 20.32 7.34
N LEU A 88 -12.24 20.24 6.86
CA LEU A 88 -11.04 20.32 7.68
C LEU A 88 -10.19 21.52 7.27
N SER A 89 -9.57 22.16 8.24
CA SER A 89 -8.60 23.23 8.01
C SER A 89 -7.25 22.83 8.60
N LEU A 90 -6.25 22.74 7.72
CA LEU A 90 -4.86 22.51 8.08
C LEU A 90 -4.10 23.83 7.95
N THR A 91 -3.63 24.34 9.07
CA THR A 91 -2.96 25.64 9.13
C THR A 91 -1.56 25.50 9.70
N GLY A 92 -0.58 26.08 9.00
CA GLY A 92 0.82 26.16 9.40
C GLY A 92 1.19 27.54 9.95
N SER A 93 2.20 27.58 10.81
CA SER A 93 2.88 28.81 11.23
C SER A 93 4.38 28.54 11.37
N GLN A 94 5.15 29.08 10.44
CA GLN A 94 6.61 28.91 10.41
C GLN A 94 7.28 29.71 11.55
N ARG A 95 8.22 29.06 12.25
CA ARG A 95 9.09 29.64 13.28
C ARG A 95 10.50 29.08 13.14
N GLY A 96 11.36 29.80 12.41
CA GLY A 96 12.72 29.32 12.11
C GLY A 96 12.66 28.05 11.26
N ASN A 97 13.29 26.97 11.72
CA ASN A 97 13.26 25.64 11.07
C ASN A 97 12.18 24.72 11.65
N GLU A 98 11.07 25.28 12.13
CA GLU A 98 9.93 24.50 12.64
C GLU A 98 8.65 25.10 12.05
N VAL A 99 7.72 24.25 11.60
CA VAL A 99 6.34 24.68 11.34
C VAL A 99 5.43 24.11 12.41
N ARG A 100 4.66 24.97 13.06
CA ARG A 100 3.57 24.52 13.94
C ARG A 100 2.31 24.36 13.13
N VAL A 101 1.75 23.16 13.14
CA VAL A 101 0.59 22.78 12.35
C VAL A 101 -0.58 22.47 13.25
N ARG A 102 -1.74 23.01 12.86
CA ARG A 102 -3.03 22.69 13.46
C ARG A 102 -3.92 22.05 12.41
N LEU A 103 -4.44 20.86 12.71
CA LEU A 103 -5.58 20.28 12.01
C LEU A 103 -6.82 20.43 12.90
N ALA A 104 -7.89 21.01 12.36
CA ALA A 104 -9.15 21.23 13.06
C ALA A 104 -10.34 21.18 12.10
N ASP A 105 -11.53 21.11 12.67
CA ASP A 105 -12.77 21.42 11.97
C ASP A 105 -12.71 22.82 11.33
N ALA A 106 -13.12 22.93 10.06
CA ALA A 106 -13.00 24.17 9.30
C ALA A 106 -13.98 25.27 9.75
N GLN A 107 -15.11 24.87 10.35
CA GLN A 107 -16.17 25.75 10.82
C GLN A 107 -15.89 26.33 12.23
N GLY A 108 -14.69 26.10 12.77
CA GLY A 108 -14.27 26.64 14.06
C GLY A 108 -14.46 25.69 15.24
N GLY A 109 -14.65 24.40 14.96
CA GLY A 109 -14.77 23.34 15.97
C GLY A 109 -13.45 22.88 16.59
N ALA A 110 -13.50 21.68 17.18
CA ALA A 110 -12.41 21.09 17.96
C ALA A 110 -11.14 20.87 17.11
N SER A 111 -9.99 20.96 17.77
CA SER A 111 -8.71 20.59 17.15
C SER A 111 -8.59 19.07 17.09
N VAL A 112 -8.28 18.51 15.91
CA VAL A 112 -7.86 17.10 15.78
C VAL A 112 -6.46 16.95 16.39
N PHE A 113 -5.52 17.81 15.98
CA PHE A 113 -4.22 17.90 16.62
C PHE A 113 -3.56 19.27 16.44
N TYR A 114 -2.56 19.54 17.28
CA TYR A 114 -1.63 20.65 17.16
C TYR A 114 -0.21 20.16 17.46
N ARG A 115 0.71 20.28 16.49
CA ARG A 115 2.07 19.71 16.57
C ARG A 115 3.12 20.59 15.90
N GLY A 116 4.37 20.45 16.32
CA GLY A 116 5.54 21.10 15.71
C GLY A 116 6.33 20.12 14.84
N TYR A 117 6.73 20.58 13.65
CA TYR A 117 7.49 19.78 12.69
C TYR A 117 8.82 20.48 12.41
N ALA A 118 9.89 19.97 13.00
CA ALA A 118 11.25 20.46 12.78
C ALA A 118 11.73 20.10 11.36
N GLY A 119 12.64 20.91 10.82
CA GLY A 119 13.22 20.74 9.50
C GLY A 119 13.11 22.00 8.64
N THR A 120 13.89 22.02 7.56
CA THR A 120 13.74 23.06 6.53
C THR A 120 12.41 22.88 5.81
N ALA A 121 11.73 23.99 5.51
CA ALA A 121 10.54 23.97 4.68
C ALA A 121 10.82 23.30 3.33
N GLY A 122 9.88 22.46 2.87
CA GLY A 122 10.04 21.67 1.66
C GLY A 122 9.33 20.32 1.74
N ARG A 123 9.76 19.39 0.87
CA ARG A 123 9.12 18.09 0.65
C ARG A 123 9.12 17.18 1.88
N ASP A 124 10.26 16.99 2.56
CA ASP A 124 10.30 16.10 3.74
C ASP A 124 9.38 16.58 4.89
N GLN A 125 9.31 17.89 5.13
CA GLN A 125 8.39 18.47 6.10
C GLN A 125 6.93 18.25 5.69
N ALA A 126 6.60 18.50 4.41
CA ALA A 126 5.27 18.24 3.86
C ALA A 126 4.85 16.78 4.00
N HIS A 127 5.72 15.84 3.63
CA HIS A 127 5.46 14.40 3.71
C HIS A 127 5.17 13.97 5.15
N THR A 128 5.93 14.49 6.11
CA THR A 128 5.69 14.20 7.54
C THR A 128 4.32 14.70 8.00
N ILE A 129 3.95 15.92 7.60
CA ILE A 129 2.65 16.52 7.95
C ILE A 129 1.51 15.73 7.29
N ALA A 130 1.66 15.37 6.01
CA ALA A 130 0.66 14.63 5.27
C ALA A 130 0.40 13.25 5.89
N ASP A 131 1.44 12.51 6.24
CA ASP A 131 1.31 11.19 6.88
C ASP A 131 0.58 11.28 8.22
N ASP A 132 0.86 12.31 9.03
CA ASP A 132 0.17 12.56 10.29
C ASP A 132 -1.32 12.91 10.08
N VAL A 133 -1.63 13.71 9.06
CA VAL A 133 -3.02 14.07 8.71
C VAL A 133 -3.78 12.83 8.22
N VAL A 134 -3.19 12.03 7.34
CA VAL A 134 -3.77 10.78 6.83
C VAL A 134 -4.02 9.79 7.98
N GLN A 135 -3.07 9.64 8.89
CA GLN A 135 -3.21 8.79 10.06
C GLN A 135 -4.32 9.28 11.00
N ALA A 136 -4.43 10.60 11.22
CA ALA A 136 -5.45 11.18 12.09
C ALA A 136 -6.87 11.05 11.50
N VAL A 137 -7.02 11.19 10.18
CA VAL A 137 -8.33 11.18 9.51
C VAL A 137 -8.75 9.75 9.13
N PHE A 138 -7.87 8.98 8.49
CA PHE A 138 -8.25 7.68 7.95
C PHE A 138 -7.85 6.50 8.85
N GLY A 139 -7.00 6.71 9.85
CA GLY A 139 -6.52 5.65 10.74
C GLY A 139 -5.47 4.72 10.13
N ASN A 140 -5.10 4.94 8.86
CA ASN A 140 -4.08 4.16 8.15
C ASN A 140 -2.79 4.99 8.00
N PRO A 141 -1.61 4.34 7.95
CA PRO A 141 -0.36 5.04 7.67
C PRO A 141 -0.39 5.75 6.30
N GLY A 142 0.20 6.94 6.25
CA GLY A 142 0.43 7.62 4.99
C GLY A 142 1.57 7.00 4.16
N ILE A 143 1.65 7.41 2.90
CA ILE A 143 2.63 6.91 1.93
C ILE A 143 3.73 7.92 1.59
N SER A 144 3.69 9.12 2.17
CA SER A 144 4.47 10.25 1.65
C SER A 144 5.98 10.11 1.87
N LYS A 145 6.40 9.24 2.79
CA LYS A 145 7.82 8.88 3.02
C LYS A 145 8.26 7.55 2.41
N THR A 146 7.45 6.97 1.55
CA THR A 146 7.76 5.69 0.90
C THR A 146 8.52 5.89 -0.41
N MET A 147 9.03 4.80 -0.97
CA MET A 147 9.77 4.80 -2.23
C MET A 147 9.12 3.88 -3.25
N ILE A 148 9.40 4.15 -4.52
CA ILE A 148 9.06 3.28 -5.64
C ILE A 148 10.33 2.90 -6.42
N ALA A 149 10.36 1.69 -6.95
CA ALA A 149 11.30 1.25 -7.96
C ALA A 149 10.54 1.09 -9.28
N PHE A 150 11.18 1.35 -10.41
CA PHE A 150 10.52 1.25 -11.71
C PHE A 150 11.53 1.04 -12.83
N ARG A 151 11.02 0.63 -13.99
CA ARG A 151 11.78 0.56 -15.23
C ARG A 151 11.67 1.91 -15.95
N GLY A 152 12.78 2.61 -16.13
CA GLY A 152 12.86 3.91 -16.81
C GLY A 152 13.67 3.83 -18.10
N LYS A 153 13.26 4.56 -19.14
CA LYS A 153 13.96 4.65 -20.43
C LYS A 153 14.63 5.99 -20.60
N THR A 154 15.96 5.97 -20.73
CA THR A 154 16.77 7.16 -20.98
C THR A 154 17.71 6.89 -22.15
N ALA A 155 17.78 7.82 -23.11
CA ALA A 155 18.58 7.66 -24.33
C ALA A 155 18.33 6.31 -25.05
N GLY A 156 17.08 5.84 -25.07
CA GLY A 156 16.68 4.60 -25.74
C GLY A 156 16.91 3.31 -24.92
N VAL A 157 17.61 3.39 -23.78
CA VAL A 157 17.96 2.23 -22.96
C VAL A 157 17.05 2.15 -21.73
N TRP A 158 16.53 0.96 -21.45
CA TRP A 158 15.75 0.69 -20.25
C TRP A 158 16.66 0.26 -19.11
N GLU A 159 16.50 0.90 -17.95
CA GLU A 159 17.23 0.61 -16.73
C GLU A 159 16.27 0.64 -15.53
N ILE A 160 16.67 0.11 -14.38
CA ILE A 160 15.93 0.23 -13.13
C ILE A 160 16.31 1.54 -12.45
N TYR A 161 15.29 2.23 -11.96
CA TYR A 161 15.37 3.46 -11.18
C TYR A 161 14.69 3.25 -9.83
N VAL A 162 15.07 4.07 -8.86
CA VAL A 162 14.42 4.21 -7.56
C VAL A 162 14.21 5.68 -7.28
N SER A 163 13.06 6.05 -6.73
CA SER A 163 12.70 7.42 -6.35
C SER A 163 11.85 7.43 -5.07
N ASP A 164 11.61 8.61 -4.53
CA ASP A 164 10.47 8.83 -3.63
C ASP A 164 9.16 8.48 -4.35
N TYR A 165 8.10 8.23 -3.60
CA TYR A 165 6.82 7.77 -4.15
C TYR A 165 6.19 8.75 -5.17
N ASP A 166 6.48 10.04 -5.04
CA ASP A 166 6.01 11.12 -5.91
C ASP A 166 6.92 11.33 -7.14
N GLY A 167 8.00 10.53 -7.27
CA GLY A 167 8.88 10.48 -8.43
C GLY A 167 10.12 11.35 -8.34
N TYR A 168 10.21 12.22 -7.34
CA TYR A 168 11.38 13.05 -7.13
C TYR A 168 12.55 12.24 -6.55
N ASP A 169 13.74 12.83 -6.59
CA ASP A 169 15.00 12.22 -6.13
C ASP A 169 15.30 10.87 -6.80
N ALA A 170 14.82 10.72 -8.05
CA ALA A 170 15.04 9.51 -8.82
C ALA A 170 16.52 9.27 -9.14
N SER A 171 16.97 8.05 -8.90
CA SER A 171 18.32 7.59 -9.16
C SER A 171 18.30 6.33 -10.02
N GLN A 172 19.14 6.31 -11.06
CA GLN A 172 19.35 5.15 -11.90
C GLN A 172 20.23 4.13 -11.17
N VAL A 173 19.68 2.95 -10.84
CA VAL A 173 20.39 1.93 -10.04
C VAL A 173 21.05 0.86 -10.91
N THR A 174 20.57 0.60 -12.13
CA THR A 174 21.26 -0.28 -13.09
C THR A 174 21.88 0.50 -14.24
N ARG A 175 22.99 0.00 -14.79
CA ARG A 175 23.68 0.56 -15.96
C ARG A 175 24.11 -0.58 -16.88
N ASP A 176 23.22 -1.54 -17.04
CA ASP A 176 23.53 -2.81 -17.69
C ASP A 176 23.53 -2.70 -19.22
N ARG A 177 22.97 -1.62 -19.79
CA ARG A 177 22.83 -1.40 -21.23
C ARG A 177 22.24 -2.62 -21.95
N SER A 178 21.36 -3.31 -21.24
CA SER A 178 20.66 -4.53 -21.67
C SER A 178 19.27 -4.51 -21.06
N HIS A 179 18.39 -5.41 -21.50
CA HIS A 179 17.05 -5.47 -20.95
C HIS A 179 17.08 -5.79 -19.44
N VAL A 180 16.37 -4.96 -18.68
CA VAL A 180 16.02 -5.20 -17.28
C VAL A 180 14.52 -5.01 -17.11
N ALA A 181 13.90 -5.76 -16.20
CA ALA A 181 12.45 -5.78 -16.04
C ALA A 181 12.02 -6.23 -14.63
N ALA A 182 10.78 -5.90 -14.30
CA ALA A 182 10.06 -6.35 -13.09
C ALA A 182 10.89 -6.20 -11.79
N PRO A 183 11.26 -4.97 -11.40
CA PRO A 183 11.87 -4.75 -10.10
C PRO A 183 10.87 -5.10 -8.99
N THR A 184 11.35 -5.66 -7.89
CA THR A 184 10.58 -5.88 -6.67
C THR A 184 11.45 -5.60 -5.44
N TRP A 185 10.87 -4.94 -4.44
CA TRP A 185 11.58 -4.61 -3.21
C TRP A 185 11.84 -5.83 -2.33
N ILE A 186 12.96 -5.79 -1.62
CA ILE A 186 13.24 -6.71 -0.52
C ILE A 186 12.56 -6.13 0.73
N PRO A 187 11.58 -6.81 1.34
CA PRO A 187 10.86 -6.27 2.50
C PRO A 187 11.79 -5.79 3.61
N GLY A 188 11.57 -4.57 4.09
CA GLY A 188 12.37 -3.94 5.16
C GLY A 188 13.86 -3.69 4.83
N ASN A 189 14.29 -3.84 3.59
CA ASN A 189 15.69 -3.67 3.18
C ASN A 189 15.81 -2.75 1.97
N LEU A 190 16.86 -1.92 1.95
CA LEU A 190 17.17 -1.05 0.80
C LEU A 190 17.84 -1.88 -0.32
N GLY A 191 17.06 -2.73 -0.96
CA GLY A 191 17.51 -3.68 -1.96
C GLY A 191 16.36 -4.13 -2.87
N LEU A 192 16.71 -4.64 -4.05
CA LEU A 192 15.76 -5.11 -5.07
C LEU A 192 16.10 -6.52 -5.55
N TYR A 193 15.08 -7.25 -6.01
CA TYR A 193 15.25 -8.26 -7.05
C TYR A 193 14.75 -7.71 -8.39
N TYR A 194 15.36 -8.12 -9.50
CA TYR A 194 14.86 -7.80 -10.83
C TYR A 194 15.36 -8.84 -11.86
N THR A 195 14.73 -8.85 -13.03
CA THR A 195 15.19 -9.66 -14.16
C THR A 195 16.23 -8.89 -14.96
N SER A 196 17.39 -9.49 -15.22
CA SER A 196 18.48 -8.92 -16.03
C SER A 196 18.86 -9.84 -17.20
N TYR A 197 19.06 -9.26 -18.37
CA TYR A 197 19.52 -9.94 -19.59
C TYR A 197 21.01 -9.69 -19.89
N LYS A 198 21.76 -9.08 -18.97
CA LYS A 198 23.16 -8.65 -19.15
C LYS A 198 24.11 -9.75 -19.65
N VAL A 199 23.77 -10.99 -19.38
CA VAL A 199 24.56 -12.20 -19.64
C VAL A 199 23.97 -13.05 -20.77
N GLY A 200 23.13 -12.46 -21.62
CA GLY A 200 22.52 -13.08 -22.80
C GLY A 200 21.22 -13.83 -22.54
N SER A 201 21.00 -14.31 -21.31
CA SER A 201 19.73 -14.93 -20.88
C SER A 201 19.10 -14.18 -19.71
N PRO A 202 17.76 -14.23 -19.54
CA PRO A 202 17.09 -13.65 -18.38
C PRO A 202 17.49 -14.36 -17.09
N ASN A 203 17.95 -13.58 -16.11
CA ASN A 203 18.32 -14.06 -14.78
C ASN A 203 17.72 -13.16 -13.70
N ILE A 204 17.30 -13.78 -12.60
CA ILE A 204 16.92 -13.05 -11.40
C ILE A 204 18.19 -12.62 -10.67
N VAL A 205 18.30 -11.32 -10.43
CA VAL A 205 19.43 -10.68 -9.74
C VAL A 205 18.92 -10.00 -8.48
N SER A 206 19.54 -10.27 -7.33
CA SER A 206 19.41 -9.42 -6.15
C SER A 206 20.42 -8.28 -6.19
N HIS A 207 20.03 -7.10 -5.75
CA HIS A 207 20.86 -5.90 -5.75
C HIS A 207 20.69 -5.15 -4.44
N ASP A 208 21.75 -5.09 -3.65
CA ASP A 208 21.84 -4.28 -2.46
C ASP A 208 22.14 -2.83 -2.89
N LEU A 209 21.23 -1.90 -2.62
CA LEU A 209 21.35 -0.53 -3.12
C LEU A 209 22.28 0.33 -2.26
N ARG A 210 22.65 -0.12 -1.05
CA ARG A 210 23.60 0.60 -0.19
C ARG A 210 25.04 0.39 -0.66
N SER A 211 25.36 -0.86 -1.00
CA SER A 211 26.70 -1.28 -1.43
C SER A 211 26.87 -1.33 -2.95
N GLY A 212 25.76 -1.37 -3.70
CA GLY A 212 25.76 -1.66 -5.13
C GLY A 212 26.05 -3.12 -5.49
N SER A 213 26.16 -4.01 -4.48
CA SER A 213 26.48 -5.43 -4.67
C SER A 213 25.33 -6.16 -5.37
N ARG A 214 25.68 -7.01 -6.34
CA ARG A 214 24.70 -7.77 -7.15
C ARG A 214 25.03 -9.25 -7.16
N LYS A 215 24.01 -10.09 -6.98
CA LYS A 215 24.13 -11.55 -7.00
C LYS A 215 23.05 -12.17 -7.88
N ARG A 216 23.44 -13.12 -8.72
CA ARG A 216 22.50 -13.97 -9.47
C ARG A 216 21.90 -14.99 -8.51
N ILE A 217 20.57 -15.08 -8.49
CA ILE A 217 19.82 -15.88 -7.52
C ILE A 217 19.57 -17.28 -8.05
N THR A 218 19.25 -17.38 -9.34
CA THR A 218 19.11 -18.67 -10.03
C THR A 218 20.06 -18.72 -11.23
N ARG A 219 20.42 -19.94 -11.62
CA ARG A 219 21.32 -20.24 -12.76
C ARG A 219 20.78 -21.37 -13.63
N ASN A 220 19.46 -21.57 -13.61
CA ASN A 220 18.84 -22.62 -14.38
C ASN A 220 18.89 -22.29 -15.88
N SER A 221 18.86 -23.31 -16.74
CA SER A 221 18.66 -23.11 -18.18
C SER A 221 17.28 -22.51 -18.46
N GLY A 222 17.17 -21.79 -19.59
CA GLY A 222 15.92 -21.15 -20.00
C GLY A 222 15.59 -19.85 -19.25
N LEU A 223 14.30 -19.58 -19.08
CA LEU A 223 13.80 -18.39 -18.39
C LEU A 223 14.02 -18.49 -16.89
N ASN A 224 14.45 -17.37 -16.30
CA ASN A 224 14.49 -17.14 -14.87
C ASN A 224 14.01 -15.70 -14.63
N THR A 225 12.72 -15.52 -14.32
CA THR A 225 12.08 -14.20 -14.32
C THR A 225 11.06 -14.02 -13.18
N SER A 226 10.52 -12.81 -13.06
CA SER A 226 9.32 -12.48 -12.27
C SER A 226 9.45 -12.87 -10.79
N ALA A 227 10.52 -12.42 -10.16
CA ALA A 227 10.71 -12.57 -8.72
C ALA A 227 9.59 -11.90 -7.92
N ALA A 228 9.09 -12.57 -6.89
CA ALA A 228 8.22 -11.99 -5.88
C ALA A 228 8.58 -12.54 -4.49
N LEU A 229 8.80 -11.65 -3.52
CA LEU A 229 9.24 -12.03 -2.18
C LEU A 229 8.04 -12.28 -1.28
N SER A 230 8.14 -13.30 -0.41
CA SER A 230 7.16 -13.49 0.64
C SER A 230 7.18 -12.29 1.61
N PRO A 231 6.07 -11.97 2.30
CA PRO A 231 6.00 -10.80 3.17
C PRO A 231 7.05 -10.79 4.30
N ASP A 232 7.47 -11.97 4.77
CA ASP A 232 8.55 -12.15 5.75
C ASP A 232 9.98 -12.05 5.14
N GLY A 233 10.10 -11.89 3.82
CA GLY A 233 11.36 -11.83 3.08
C GLY A 233 12.15 -13.15 3.04
N ALA A 234 11.59 -14.27 3.52
CA ALA A 234 12.31 -15.53 3.67
C ALA A 234 12.32 -16.38 2.39
N ARG A 235 11.29 -16.24 1.55
CA ARG A 235 11.09 -17.02 0.33
C ARG A 235 10.92 -16.12 -0.89
N ILE A 236 11.26 -16.67 -2.04
CA ILE A 236 11.08 -16.05 -3.35
C ILE A 236 10.26 -16.98 -4.23
N ALA A 237 9.20 -16.44 -4.83
CA ALA A 237 8.48 -17.06 -5.93
C ALA A 237 9.08 -16.57 -7.25
N MET A 238 9.15 -17.47 -8.24
CA MET A 238 9.86 -17.25 -9.50
C MET A 238 9.18 -18.01 -10.63
N ILE A 239 9.36 -17.52 -11.85
CA ILE A 239 8.98 -18.24 -13.06
C ILE A 239 10.24 -18.81 -13.71
N LEU A 240 10.32 -20.14 -13.80
CA LEU A 240 11.45 -20.85 -14.37
C LEU A 240 11.00 -21.78 -15.51
N SER A 241 11.71 -21.79 -16.64
CA SER A 241 11.37 -22.67 -17.77
C SER A 241 12.30 -23.89 -17.94
N LYS A 242 13.09 -24.19 -16.90
CA LYS A 242 14.08 -25.27 -16.93
C LYS A 242 13.50 -26.68 -17.15
N SER A 243 12.19 -26.82 -16.98
CA SER A 243 11.45 -28.07 -17.16
C SER A 243 10.60 -28.10 -18.44
N GLY A 244 10.88 -27.21 -19.41
CA GLY A 244 10.15 -27.10 -20.67
C GLY A 244 9.31 -25.81 -20.72
N SER A 245 8.13 -25.82 -20.10
CA SER A 245 7.25 -24.65 -20.02
C SER A 245 7.62 -23.73 -18.84
N PRO A 246 7.30 -22.42 -18.87
CA PRO A 246 7.47 -21.53 -17.73
C PRO A 246 6.52 -21.94 -16.59
N ASP A 247 7.09 -22.49 -15.52
CA ASP A 247 6.32 -22.86 -14.32
C ASP A 247 6.64 -21.95 -13.14
N LEU A 248 5.72 -21.94 -12.16
CA LEU A 248 5.88 -21.31 -10.87
C LEU A 248 6.72 -22.19 -9.92
N TYR A 249 7.77 -21.59 -9.36
CA TYR A 249 8.62 -22.18 -8.33
C TYR A 249 8.65 -21.30 -7.09
N VAL A 250 8.92 -21.92 -5.94
CA VAL A 250 9.28 -21.23 -4.70
C VAL A 250 10.63 -21.73 -4.21
N ALA A 251 11.47 -20.83 -3.71
CA ALA A 251 12.75 -21.16 -3.10
C ALA A 251 12.97 -20.32 -1.84
N ARG A 252 14.05 -20.60 -1.10
CA ARG A 252 14.58 -19.63 -0.12
C ARG A 252 15.03 -18.36 -0.84
N LYS A 253 15.08 -17.23 -0.13
CA LYS A 253 15.47 -15.92 -0.71
C LYS A 253 16.82 -15.95 -1.47
N ASP A 254 17.73 -16.83 -1.09
CA ASP A 254 19.04 -17.00 -1.74
C ASP A 254 18.99 -17.85 -3.03
N GLY A 255 17.82 -18.35 -3.41
CA GLY A 255 17.59 -19.22 -4.56
C GLY A 255 17.71 -20.72 -4.25
N SER A 256 18.07 -21.11 -3.02
CA SER A 256 18.26 -22.52 -2.67
C SER A 256 16.95 -23.24 -2.35
N GLY A 257 16.93 -24.56 -2.56
CA GLY A 257 15.79 -25.40 -2.21
C GLY A 257 14.55 -25.15 -3.05
N GLU A 258 14.72 -24.98 -4.36
CA GLU A 258 13.62 -24.75 -5.31
C GLU A 258 12.58 -25.89 -5.29
N ILE A 259 11.31 -25.52 -5.14
CA ILE A 259 10.14 -26.39 -5.18
C ILE A 259 9.28 -25.95 -6.36
N ARG A 260 9.03 -26.87 -7.30
CA ARG A 260 8.12 -26.64 -8.45
C ARG A 260 6.67 -26.75 -7.98
N LEU A 261 5.88 -25.68 -8.13
CA LEU A 261 4.49 -25.63 -7.71
C LEU A 261 3.50 -25.94 -8.84
N THR A 262 3.80 -25.52 -10.06
CA THR A 262 2.97 -25.83 -11.25
C THR A 262 3.69 -26.77 -12.20
N ARG A 263 2.91 -27.55 -12.95
CA ARG A 263 3.40 -28.52 -13.95
C ARG A 263 2.52 -28.47 -15.20
N SER A 264 2.06 -27.28 -15.54
CA SER A 264 1.15 -27.11 -16.67
C SER A 264 1.94 -27.21 -17.97
N LYS A 265 1.24 -27.41 -19.10
CA LYS A 265 1.88 -27.27 -20.43
C LYS A 265 1.91 -25.81 -20.87
N GLU A 266 1.12 -24.99 -20.19
CA GLU A 266 0.86 -23.59 -20.45
C GLU A 266 1.90 -22.69 -19.77
N GLU A 267 1.74 -21.38 -19.93
CA GLU A 267 2.70 -20.39 -19.45
C GLU A 267 2.19 -19.75 -18.16
N GLU A 268 2.96 -19.89 -17.08
CA GLU A 268 2.76 -19.11 -15.86
C GLU A 268 3.58 -17.82 -15.85
N ALA A 269 3.02 -16.76 -15.27
CA ALA A 269 3.69 -15.47 -15.14
C ALA A 269 3.29 -14.71 -13.86
N CYS A 270 4.09 -13.68 -13.55
CA CYS A 270 3.83 -12.63 -12.56
C CYS A 270 3.24 -13.13 -11.22
N PRO A 271 3.98 -13.95 -10.44
CA PRO A 271 3.50 -14.37 -9.14
C PRO A 271 3.51 -13.21 -8.13
N THR A 272 2.60 -13.26 -7.16
CA THR A 272 2.53 -12.36 -5.99
C THR A 272 2.08 -13.16 -4.76
N TRP A 273 2.52 -12.77 -3.58
CA TRP A 273 2.25 -13.48 -2.32
C TRP A 273 1.05 -12.91 -1.59
N SER A 274 0.26 -13.77 -0.96
CA SER A 274 -0.67 -13.33 0.10
C SER A 274 0.11 -12.82 1.31
N GLN A 275 -0.49 -11.89 2.06
CA GLN A 275 0.15 -11.26 3.23
C GLN A 275 0.58 -12.26 4.32
N ASP A 276 -0.15 -13.37 4.47
CA ASP A 276 0.18 -14.45 5.42
C ASP A 276 1.29 -15.39 4.92
N GLY A 277 1.78 -15.19 3.69
CA GLY A 277 2.77 -16.04 3.03
C GLY A 277 2.28 -17.46 2.73
N GLN A 278 0.98 -17.76 2.86
CA GLN A 278 0.46 -19.12 2.68
C GLN A 278 0.02 -19.42 1.25
N LYS A 279 -0.22 -18.40 0.43
CA LYS A 279 -0.70 -18.54 -0.94
C LYS A 279 0.09 -17.65 -1.89
N LEU A 280 0.04 -18.05 -3.15
CA LEU A 280 0.49 -17.26 -4.28
C LEU A 280 -0.71 -17.02 -5.20
N CYS A 281 -0.82 -15.80 -5.73
CA CYS A 281 -1.60 -15.52 -6.94
C CYS A 281 -0.62 -15.38 -8.12
N PHE A 282 -1.03 -15.85 -9.29
CA PHE A 282 -0.22 -15.78 -10.51
C PHE A 282 -1.15 -15.83 -11.72
N THR A 283 -0.61 -15.55 -12.90
CA THR A 283 -1.34 -15.66 -14.16
C THR A 283 -0.98 -16.96 -14.85
N SER A 284 -1.97 -17.60 -15.48
CA SER A 284 -1.75 -18.79 -16.32
C SER A 284 -2.61 -18.70 -17.57
N SER A 285 -2.05 -19.10 -18.71
CA SER A 285 -2.77 -19.27 -19.98
C SER A 285 -3.52 -20.60 -20.08
N ALA A 286 -3.53 -21.40 -19.01
CA ALA A 286 -4.28 -22.63 -18.91
C ALA A 286 -5.75 -22.45 -19.35
N ARG A 287 -6.19 -23.31 -20.27
CA ARG A 287 -7.57 -23.37 -20.80
C ARG A 287 -7.98 -22.19 -21.69
N GLY A 288 -7.04 -21.63 -22.45
CA GLY A 288 -7.36 -20.79 -23.62
C GLY A 288 -7.49 -19.30 -23.35
N GLY A 289 -7.08 -18.82 -22.18
CA GLY A 289 -7.00 -17.39 -21.88
C GLY A 289 -6.16 -17.11 -20.63
N VAL A 290 -5.46 -15.97 -20.60
CA VAL A 290 -4.65 -15.58 -19.44
C VAL A 290 -5.57 -15.13 -18.31
N ARG A 291 -5.55 -15.86 -17.20
CA ARG A 291 -6.42 -15.66 -16.03
C ARG A 291 -5.62 -15.75 -14.73
N LEU A 292 -6.21 -15.23 -13.66
CA LEU A 292 -5.66 -15.37 -12.31
C LEU A 292 -5.92 -16.76 -11.75
N TYR A 293 -4.89 -17.31 -11.13
CA TYR A 293 -4.94 -18.54 -10.35
C TYR A 293 -4.33 -18.30 -8.98
N THR A 294 -4.74 -19.12 -8.02
CA THR A 294 -4.14 -19.19 -6.69
C THR A 294 -3.67 -20.60 -6.39
N ILE A 295 -2.58 -20.71 -5.64
CA ILE A 295 -2.04 -21.99 -5.16
C ILE A 295 -1.50 -21.80 -3.75
N ALA A 296 -1.53 -22.85 -2.93
CA ALA A 296 -0.84 -22.81 -1.65
C ALA A 296 0.68 -22.79 -1.87
N ALA A 297 1.42 -22.04 -1.06
CA ALA A 297 2.88 -21.97 -1.15
C ALA A 297 3.56 -23.31 -0.83
N SER A 298 2.85 -24.23 -0.17
CA SER A 298 3.26 -25.62 0.05
C SER A 298 3.01 -26.54 -1.15
N GLY A 299 2.43 -26.03 -2.24
CA GLY A 299 2.01 -26.80 -3.40
C GLY A 299 0.56 -27.31 -3.32
N GLY A 300 0.16 -28.08 -4.33
CA GLY A 300 -1.20 -28.57 -4.50
C GLY A 300 -1.77 -28.19 -5.87
N THR A 301 -3.09 -28.28 -6.01
CA THR A 301 -3.77 -27.96 -7.28
C THR A 301 -4.04 -26.45 -7.38
N PRO A 302 -3.57 -25.77 -8.43
CA PRO A 302 -3.97 -24.40 -8.72
C PRO A 302 -5.49 -24.25 -8.87
N LYS A 303 -6.05 -23.19 -8.31
CA LYS A 303 -7.47 -22.85 -8.41
C LYS A 303 -7.62 -21.54 -9.16
N ARG A 304 -8.46 -21.52 -10.20
CA ARG A 304 -8.79 -20.29 -10.91
C ARG A 304 -9.49 -19.32 -9.95
N LEU A 305 -9.02 -18.07 -9.91
CA LEU A 305 -9.67 -16.99 -9.18
C LEU A 305 -10.73 -16.35 -10.09
N SER A 306 -11.97 -16.27 -9.63
CA SER A 306 -13.03 -15.61 -10.38
C SER A 306 -12.83 -14.08 -10.34
N THR A 307 -12.98 -13.43 -11.49
CA THR A 307 -12.93 -11.96 -11.65
C THR A 307 -14.25 -11.41 -12.19
N GLY A 308 -15.33 -12.19 -12.08
CA GLY A 308 -16.67 -11.78 -12.50
C GLY A 308 -16.75 -11.46 -13.98
N SER A 309 -17.36 -10.32 -14.30
CA SER A 309 -17.61 -9.87 -15.67
C SER A 309 -16.41 -9.21 -16.37
N VAL A 310 -15.27 -9.02 -15.68
CA VAL A 310 -14.08 -8.44 -16.32
C VAL A 310 -13.52 -9.41 -17.37
N SER A 311 -13.39 -8.91 -18.60
CA SER A 311 -12.97 -9.66 -19.78
C SER A 311 -11.50 -9.38 -20.14
N GLY A 312 -11.07 -9.81 -21.32
CA GLY A 312 -9.69 -9.60 -21.80
C GLY A 312 -8.67 -10.62 -21.27
N MET A 313 -7.39 -10.33 -21.48
CA MET A 313 -6.29 -11.05 -20.83
C MET A 313 -6.05 -10.43 -19.46
N ILE A 314 -6.01 -11.25 -18.41
CA ILE A 314 -5.83 -10.77 -17.06
C ILE A 314 -4.38 -11.04 -16.63
N THR A 315 -3.62 -9.98 -16.35
CA THR A 315 -2.17 -10.01 -16.09
C THR A 315 -1.79 -9.22 -14.83
N GLU A 316 -0.50 -9.28 -14.46
CA GLU A 316 0.11 -8.48 -13.39
C GLU A 316 -0.67 -8.42 -12.06
N PRO A 317 -0.99 -9.56 -11.41
CA PRO A 317 -1.65 -9.52 -10.12
C PRO A 317 -0.70 -8.95 -9.06
N ASP A 318 -1.24 -8.14 -8.17
CA ASP A 318 -0.56 -7.70 -6.97
C ASP A 318 -1.51 -7.77 -5.76
N TRP A 319 -1.10 -8.52 -4.74
CA TRP A 319 -1.88 -8.72 -3.53
C TRP A 319 -1.69 -7.52 -2.60
N SER A 320 -2.80 -6.99 -2.10
CA SER A 320 -2.81 -5.92 -1.10
C SER A 320 -2.14 -6.35 0.22
N PRO A 321 -1.39 -5.45 0.89
CA PRO A 321 -0.77 -5.75 2.18
C PRO A 321 -1.74 -6.12 3.31
N ASP A 322 -3.02 -5.74 3.24
CA ASP A 322 -4.03 -6.17 4.20
C ASP A 322 -4.65 -7.54 3.88
N GLY A 323 -4.25 -8.13 2.75
CA GLY A 323 -4.68 -9.44 2.28
C GLY A 323 -6.09 -9.49 1.68
N LYS A 324 -6.82 -8.38 1.62
CA LYS A 324 -8.26 -8.38 1.26
C LYS A 324 -8.51 -8.29 -0.24
N TRP A 325 -7.58 -7.71 -0.99
CA TRP A 325 -7.74 -7.40 -2.41
C TRP A 325 -6.56 -7.88 -3.24
N ILE A 326 -6.83 -8.16 -4.51
CA ILE A 326 -5.82 -8.35 -5.56
C ILE A 326 -6.09 -7.31 -6.64
N ALA A 327 -5.10 -6.44 -6.90
CA ALA A 327 -5.11 -5.57 -8.07
C ALA A 327 -4.57 -6.35 -9.27
N PHE A 328 -5.01 -6.02 -10.48
CA PHE A 328 -4.54 -6.67 -11.70
C PHE A 328 -4.81 -5.79 -12.93
N THR A 329 -4.17 -6.13 -14.05
CA THR A 329 -4.42 -5.52 -15.36
C THR A 329 -5.38 -6.38 -16.17
N SER A 330 -6.46 -5.80 -16.70
CA SER A 330 -7.29 -6.40 -17.75
C SER A 330 -6.94 -5.75 -19.08
N MET A 331 -6.46 -6.56 -20.03
CA MET A 331 -6.08 -6.12 -21.37
C MET A 331 -7.18 -6.50 -22.37
N THR A 332 -7.88 -5.50 -22.91
CA THR A 332 -8.97 -5.69 -23.87
C THR A 332 -8.79 -4.77 -25.07
N GLY A 333 -8.76 -5.32 -26.28
CA GLY A 333 -8.61 -4.52 -27.51
C GLY A 333 -7.30 -3.71 -27.58
N GLY A 334 -6.24 -4.19 -26.92
CA GLY A 334 -4.95 -3.47 -26.82
C GLY A 334 -4.93 -2.34 -25.77
N VAL A 335 -5.98 -2.22 -24.96
CA VAL A 335 -6.07 -1.25 -23.87
C VAL A 335 -6.04 -1.95 -22.52
N GLY A 336 -5.12 -1.53 -21.66
CA GLY A 336 -5.02 -1.98 -20.27
C GLY A 336 -5.94 -1.21 -19.33
N TYR A 337 -6.54 -1.93 -18.37
CA TYR A 337 -7.34 -1.38 -17.29
C TYR A 337 -6.88 -1.93 -15.94
N ILE A 338 -6.66 -1.04 -14.98
CA ILE A 338 -6.41 -1.40 -13.59
C ILE A 338 -7.74 -1.81 -12.96
N CYS A 339 -7.75 -3.01 -12.40
CA CYS A 339 -8.90 -3.59 -11.74
C CYS A 339 -8.53 -4.08 -10.34
N VAL A 340 -9.52 -4.24 -9.47
CA VAL A 340 -9.38 -4.90 -8.16
C VAL A 340 -10.45 -5.97 -7.97
N VAL A 341 -10.11 -7.06 -7.29
CA VAL A 341 -11.04 -8.14 -6.94
C VAL A 341 -10.80 -8.55 -5.49
N PRO A 342 -11.84 -8.99 -4.74
CA PRO A 342 -11.61 -9.61 -3.43
C PRO A 342 -10.60 -10.75 -3.55
N ALA A 343 -9.74 -10.92 -2.55
CA ALA A 343 -8.71 -11.96 -2.53
C ALA A 343 -9.29 -13.39 -2.57
N ALA A 344 -10.55 -13.56 -2.18
CA ALA A 344 -11.30 -14.81 -2.32
C ALA A 344 -11.84 -15.06 -3.74
N GLY A 345 -11.72 -14.08 -4.64
CA GLY A 345 -12.36 -14.03 -5.95
C GLY A 345 -13.80 -13.51 -5.86
N GLY A 346 -14.39 -13.21 -7.01
CA GLY A 346 -15.76 -12.68 -7.08
C GLY A 346 -15.89 -11.63 -8.16
N GLN A 347 -16.75 -10.64 -7.92
CA GLN A 347 -16.92 -9.52 -8.82
C GLN A 347 -15.72 -8.58 -8.71
N ALA A 348 -15.01 -8.39 -9.82
CA ALA A 348 -13.97 -7.39 -9.92
C ALA A 348 -14.55 -6.03 -10.29
N GLU A 349 -13.86 -4.97 -9.88
CA GLU A 349 -14.16 -3.59 -10.21
C GLU A 349 -13.06 -3.02 -11.11
N VAL A 350 -13.46 -2.30 -12.16
CA VAL A 350 -12.55 -1.54 -13.03
C VAL A 350 -12.37 -0.14 -12.45
N LEU A 351 -11.13 0.28 -12.25
CA LEU A 351 -10.81 1.55 -11.58
C LEU A 351 -10.43 2.63 -12.58
N THR A 352 -9.48 2.34 -13.48
CA THR A 352 -8.95 3.33 -14.44
C THR A 352 -8.18 2.64 -15.56
N GLN A 353 -7.87 3.36 -16.63
CA GLN A 353 -7.01 2.87 -17.71
C GLN A 353 -5.53 2.89 -17.28
N GLY A 354 -4.83 1.76 -17.46
CA GLY A 354 -3.43 1.58 -17.14
C GLY A 354 -3.01 0.12 -17.04
N GLU A 355 -1.73 -0.13 -16.75
CA GLU A 355 -1.13 -1.46 -16.58
C GLU A 355 -0.15 -1.48 -15.40
N ASP A 356 0.42 -2.65 -15.09
CA ASP A 356 1.42 -2.87 -14.04
C ASP A 356 1.05 -2.29 -12.64
N PRO A 357 -0.12 -2.60 -12.04
CA PRO A 357 -0.47 -2.08 -10.71
C PRO A 357 0.41 -2.66 -9.61
N CYS A 358 0.80 -1.82 -8.65
CA CYS A 358 1.45 -2.24 -7.41
C CYS A 358 0.92 -1.46 -6.20
N TRP A 359 0.45 -2.18 -5.19
CA TRP A 359 -0.06 -1.66 -3.92
C TRP A 359 1.04 -1.01 -3.10
N ALA A 360 0.73 0.20 -2.63
CA ALA A 360 1.39 0.86 -1.54
C ALA A 360 1.21 0.07 -0.23
N PRO A 361 2.11 0.26 0.76
CA PRO A 361 2.04 -0.43 2.05
C PRO A 361 0.74 -0.17 2.83
N ASN A 362 0.03 0.92 2.54
CA ASN A 362 -1.22 1.30 3.22
C ASN A 362 -2.48 0.55 2.71
N SER A 363 -2.37 -0.32 1.71
CA SER A 363 -3.50 -1.06 1.09
C SER A 363 -4.63 -0.17 0.55
N ARG A 364 -4.33 1.09 0.25
CA ARG A 364 -5.27 2.08 -0.28
C ARG A 364 -4.81 2.64 -1.63
N ASN A 365 -3.52 2.89 -1.75
CA ASN A 365 -2.94 3.48 -2.94
C ASN A 365 -2.28 2.44 -3.85
N LEU A 366 -2.33 2.70 -5.16
CA LEU A 366 -1.64 1.94 -6.20
C LEU A 366 -0.71 2.87 -6.97
N VAL A 367 0.48 2.37 -7.33
CA VAL A 367 1.31 2.94 -8.40
C VAL A 367 1.12 2.07 -9.64
N PHE A 368 1.04 2.69 -10.81
CA PHE A 368 0.76 1.96 -12.05
C PHE A 368 1.29 2.73 -13.26
N MET A 369 1.38 2.04 -14.40
CA MET A 369 1.77 2.62 -15.69
C MET A 369 0.55 3.10 -16.47
N ARG A 370 0.67 4.25 -17.12
CA ARG A 370 -0.31 4.77 -18.08
C ARG A 370 0.39 5.23 -19.35
N GLU A 371 -0.34 5.20 -20.45
CA GLU A 371 0.10 5.87 -21.66
C GLU A 371 -0.47 7.30 -21.72
N LYS A 372 0.40 8.30 -21.82
CA LYS A 372 0.04 9.71 -21.95
C LYS A 372 0.82 10.34 -23.09
N LYS A 373 0.11 10.85 -24.10
CA LYS A 373 0.71 11.46 -25.31
C LYS A 373 1.74 10.53 -25.99
N GLY A 374 1.42 9.24 -26.07
CA GLY A 374 2.28 8.22 -26.69
C GLY A 374 3.53 7.85 -25.88
N ARG A 375 3.57 8.16 -24.57
CA ARG A 375 4.66 7.80 -23.68
C ARG A 375 4.14 7.04 -22.46
N LYS A 376 4.91 6.06 -22.00
CA LYS A 376 4.63 5.37 -20.73
C LYS A 376 5.03 6.25 -19.55
N THR A 377 4.12 6.45 -18.62
CA THR A 377 4.29 7.32 -17.45
C THR A 377 3.79 6.61 -16.21
N LEU A 378 4.37 6.90 -15.04
CA LEU A 378 3.84 6.41 -13.79
C LEU A 378 2.77 7.36 -13.25
N SER A 379 1.73 6.78 -12.69
CA SER A 379 0.67 7.50 -11.98
C SER A 379 0.37 6.77 -10.67
N LEU A 380 -0.16 7.53 -9.72
CA LEU A 380 -0.69 7.04 -8.46
C LEU A 380 -2.22 7.04 -8.55
N LEU A 381 -2.85 6.07 -7.90
CA LEU A 381 -4.29 5.91 -7.78
C LEU A 381 -4.67 5.78 -6.31
N ASP A 382 -5.66 6.56 -5.89
CA ASP A 382 -6.39 6.33 -4.65
C ASP A 382 -7.58 5.39 -4.94
N VAL A 383 -7.54 4.15 -4.47
CA VAL A 383 -8.53 3.13 -4.86
C VAL A 383 -9.96 3.51 -4.46
N PRO A 384 -10.25 3.97 -3.22
CA PRO A 384 -11.61 4.29 -2.81
C PRO A 384 -12.24 5.43 -3.61
N THR A 385 -11.48 6.48 -3.93
CA THR A 385 -12.00 7.68 -4.63
C THR A 385 -11.79 7.65 -6.14
N LYS A 386 -11.04 6.65 -6.63
CA LYS A 386 -10.57 6.52 -8.02
C LYS A 386 -9.77 7.74 -8.52
N HIS A 387 -9.27 8.57 -7.59
CA HIS A 387 -8.50 9.75 -7.94
C HIS A 387 -7.11 9.35 -8.43
N VAL A 388 -6.68 9.94 -9.54
CA VAL A 388 -5.39 9.65 -10.17
C VAL A 388 -4.53 10.90 -10.24
N LYS A 389 -3.26 10.77 -9.86
CA LYS A 389 -2.25 11.82 -10.04
C LYS A 389 -1.01 11.27 -10.70
N ASP A 390 -0.42 12.04 -11.61
CA ASP A 390 0.82 11.63 -12.27
C ASP A 390 2.02 11.83 -11.34
N VAL A 391 2.91 10.86 -11.34
CA VAL A 391 4.21 10.93 -10.68
C VAL A 391 5.12 11.87 -11.47
N PHE A 392 6.03 12.56 -10.79
CA PHE A 392 7.02 13.40 -11.46
C PHE A 392 7.85 12.57 -12.47
N GLN A 393 7.98 13.08 -13.69
CA GLN A 393 8.64 12.33 -14.76
C GLN A 393 10.15 12.54 -14.76
N THR A 394 10.90 11.47 -14.49
CA THR A 394 12.37 11.51 -14.41
C THR A 394 13.07 10.80 -15.58
N ALA A 395 12.32 10.02 -16.36
CA ALA A 395 12.79 9.37 -17.58
C ALA A 395 11.82 9.63 -18.74
N ALA A 396 12.27 9.40 -19.97
CA ALA A 396 11.45 9.65 -21.17
C ALA A 396 10.22 8.73 -21.24
N GLU A 397 10.37 7.50 -20.76
CA GLU A 397 9.28 6.53 -20.54
C GLU A 397 9.52 5.81 -19.21
N GLN A 398 8.45 5.43 -18.50
CA GLN A 398 8.49 4.73 -17.23
C GLN A 398 7.40 3.65 -17.16
N SER A 399 7.72 2.46 -16.63
CA SER A 399 6.81 1.31 -16.56
C SER A 399 7.21 0.32 -15.45
N GLN A 400 6.40 -0.72 -15.23
CA GLN A 400 6.68 -1.80 -14.27
C GLN A 400 7.09 -1.29 -12.89
N PRO A 401 6.27 -0.44 -12.24
CA PRO A 401 6.58 0.08 -10.92
C PRO A 401 6.45 -1.01 -9.86
N SER A 402 7.18 -0.83 -8.76
CA SER A 402 7.07 -1.61 -7.53
C SER A 402 7.21 -0.69 -6.33
N TRP A 403 6.26 -0.77 -5.41
CA TRP A 403 6.23 0.02 -4.20
C TRP A 403 7.04 -0.67 -3.08
N ALA A 404 7.85 0.09 -2.35
CA ALA A 404 8.55 -0.41 -1.16
C ALA A 404 7.55 -0.81 -0.07
N ARG A 405 7.77 -1.97 0.56
CA ARG A 405 6.94 -2.55 1.62
C ARG A 405 7.74 -2.88 2.87
#